data_AF-A0A519NP35-F1
#
_entry.id   AF-A0A519NP35-F1
#
_cell.length_a   1.000
_cell.length_b   1.000
_cell.length_c   1.000
_cell.angle_alpha   90.00
_cell.angle_beta   90.00
_cell.angle_gamma   90.00
#
_symmetry.space_group_name_H-M   'P 1'
#
loop_
_entity.id
_entity.type
_entity.pdbx_description
1 polymer ?
#
loop_
_entity_poly.entity_id
_entity_poly.type
_entity_poly.pdbx_seq_one_letter_code
_entity_poly.pdbx_strand_id
1 'polypeptide(L)' 'MVNTIIFDFGDVFINKDKEGKIKKFAALGLTDWNEELEKLEGKLETGKINEEGFLNGIRKHI' A
#
# COMPACT_ATOMS: atom_id res chain seq x y z
N MET A 1 23.08 20.51 -19.48
CA MET A 1 22.67 21.01 -18.15
C MET A 1 21.29 20.45 -17.88
N VAL A 2 21.06 19.78 -16.75
CA VAL A 2 19.73 19.35 -16.34
C VAL A 2 19.02 20.56 -15.71
N ASN A 3 17.80 20.85 -16.15
CA ASN A 3 16.99 21.98 -15.66
C ASN A 3 15.85 21.55 -14.72
N THR A 4 15.47 20.28 -14.75
CA THR A 4 14.38 19.72 -13.94
C THR A 4 14.76 18.33 -13.45
N ILE A 5 14.48 18.07 -12.17
CA ILE A 5 14.57 16.74 -11.56
C ILE A 5 13.19 16.42 -10.99
N ILE A 6 12.69 15.22 -11.28
CA ILE A 6 11.44 14.70 -10.72
C ILE A 6 11.83 13.62 -9.71
N PHE A 7 11.29 13.73 -8.50
CA PHE A 7 11.57 12.82 -7.40
C PHE A 7 10.34 11.97 -7.11
N ASP A 8 10.55 10.68 -6.89
CA ASP A 8 9.58 9.83 -6.20
C ASP A 8 9.58 10.18 -4.70
N PHE A 9 8.55 9.76 -3.97
CA PHE A 9 8.49 9.91 -2.53
C PHE A 9 9.18 8.75 -1.80
N GLY A 10 8.77 7.53 -2.13
CA GLY A 10 9.28 6.33 -1.49
C GLY A 10 10.70 6.00 -1.91
N ASP A 11 11.55 5.61 -0.96
CA ASP A 11 12.96 5.28 -1.14
C ASP A 11 13.84 6.43 -1.67
N VAL A 12 13.28 7.64 -1.79
CA VAL A 12 13.97 8.88 -2.15
C VAL A 12 13.89 9.90 -1.01
N PHE A 13 12.68 10.24 -0.56
CA PHE A 13 12.49 11.13 0.59
C PHE A 13 12.28 10.38 1.91
N ILE A 14 11.81 9.12 1.85
CA ILE A 14 11.63 8.27 3.02
C ILE A 14 12.11 6.83 2.75
N ASN A 15 12.73 6.19 3.73
CA ASN A 15 13.08 4.76 3.62
C ASN A 15 11.83 3.90 3.88
N LYS A 16 11.53 2.96 2.98
CA LYS A 16 10.43 2.00 3.22
C LYS A 16 10.89 0.85 4.11
N ASP A 17 10.11 0.59 5.16
CA ASP A 17 10.21 -0.67 5.92
C ASP A 17 9.37 -1.75 5.21
N LYS A 18 10.04 -2.55 4.37
CA LYS A 18 9.41 -3.61 3.56
C LYS A 18 8.75 -4.70 4.41
N GLU A 19 9.28 -4.97 5.60
CA GLU A 19 8.70 -5.98 6.50
C GLU A 19 7.65 -5.39 7.44
N GLY A 20 7.73 -4.08 7.71
CA GLY A 20 6.84 -3.36 8.62
C GLY A 20 5.37 -3.51 8.22
N LYS A 21 5.06 -3.39 6.93
CA LYS A 21 3.71 -3.60 6.39
C LYS A 21 3.16 -4.97 6.80
N ILE A 22 3.90 -6.05 6.49
CA ILE A 22 3.49 -7.44 6.76
C ILE A 22 3.31 -7.65 8.27
N LYS A 23 4.28 -7.23 9.09
CA LYS A 23 4.24 -7.44 10.56
C LYS A 23 3.07 -6.69 11.22
N LYS A 24 2.81 -5.45 10.80
CA LYS A 24 1.73 -4.63 11.37
C LYS A 24 0.35 -5.14 10.94
N PHE A 25 0.20 -5.59 9.69
CA PHE A 25 -1.04 -6.21 9.24
C PHE A 25 -1.32 -7.55 9.91
N ALA A 26 -0.30 -8.39 10.10
CA ALA A 26 -0.44 -9.64 10.84
C ALA A 26 -0.91 -9.40 12.29
N ALA A 27 -0.41 -8.36 12.96
CA ALA A 27 -0.86 -7.98 14.30
C ALA A 27 -2.33 -7.51 14.36
N LEU A 28 -2.93 -7.16 13.22
CA LEU A 28 -4.34 -6.78 13.09
C LEU A 28 -5.24 -7.93 12.62
N GLY A 29 -4.69 -9.15 12.43
CA GLY A 29 -5.43 -10.34 11.98
C GLY A 29 -5.24 -10.69 10.50
N LEU A 30 -4.60 -9.82 9.71
CA LEU A 30 -4.32 -10.07 8.30
C LEU A 30 -3.00 -10.86 8.16
N THR A 31 -3.07 -12.18 8.21
CA THR A 31 -1.88 -13.04 8.28
C THR A 31 -1.20 -13.33 6.94
N ASP A 32 -1.84 -12.99 5.82
CA ASP A 32 -1.30 -13.18 4.48
C ASP A 32 -1.63 -12.00 3.56
N TRP A 33 -0.68 -11.64 2.69
CA TRP A 33 -0.85 -10.59 1.68
C TRP A 33 -0.91 -11.23 0.30
N ASN A 34 -2.14 -11.52 -0.16
CA ASN A 34 -2.40 -12.26 -1.38
C ASN A 34 -2.63 -11.36 -2.60
N GLU A 35 -2.81 -11.98 -3.77
CA GLU A 35 -3.03 -11.28 -5.05
C GLU A 35 -4.30 -10.42 -5.06
N GLU A 36 -5.32 -10.75 -4.26
CA GLU A 36 -6.55 -9.95 -4.15
C GLU A 36 -6.29 -8.63 -3.43
N LEU A 37 -5.49 -8.66 -2.36
CA LEU A 37 -5.06 -7.48 -1.61
C LEU A 37 -4.13 -6.60 -2.44
N GLU A 38 -3.26 -7.19 -3.26
CA GLU A 38 -2.42 -6.45 -4.22
C GLU A 38 -3.28 -5.70 -5.24
N LYS A 39 -4.30 -6.36 -5.80
CA LYS A 39 -5.26 -5.71 -6.71
C LYS A 39 -6.09 -4.62 -6.01
N LEU A 40 -6.39 -4.79 -4.73
CA LEU A 40 -7.13 -3.82 -3.93
C LEU A 40 -6.28 -2.57 -3.65
N GLU A 41 -5.00 -2.74 -3.28
CA GLU A 41 -4.02 -1.65 -3.12
C GLU A 41 -3.83 -0.88 -4.42
N GLY A 42 -3.63 -1.58 -5.54
CA GLY A 42 -3.50 -0.92 -6.84
C GLY A 42 -4.73 -0.11 -7.25
N LYS A 43 -5.94 -0.50 -6.82
CA LYS A 43 -7.16 0.33 -7.04
C LYS A 43 -7.14 1.61 -6.20
N LEU A 44 -6.63 1.56 -4.97
CA LEU A 44 -6.48 2.74 -4.12
C LEU A 44 -5.41 3.68 -4.69
N GLU A 45 -4.23 3.17 -5.03
CA GLU A 45 -3.12 3.96 -5.57
C GLU A 45 -3.45 4.65 -6.90
N THR A 46 -4.33 4.04 -7.69
CA THR A 46 -4.79 4.60 -8.98
C THR A 46 -6.10 5.40 -8.87
N GLY A 47 -6.60 5.64 -7.65
CA GLY A 47 -7.81 6.44 -7.41
C GLY A 47 -9.12 5.80 -7.91
N LYS A 48 -9.13 4.49 -8.18
CA LYS A 48 -10.33 3.75 -8.61
C LYS A 48 -11.30 3.46 -7.46
N ILE A 49 -10.79 3.47 -6.23
CA ILE A 49 -11.57 3.41 -5.00
C ILE A 49 -11.02 4.44 -4.01
N ASN A 50 -11.88 4.88 -3.10
CA ASN A 50 -11.48 5.73 -1.97
C ASN A 50 -11.06 4.88 -0.76
N GLU A 51 -10.70 5.56 0.32
CA GLU A 51 -10.24 4.97 1.58
C GLU A 51 -11.31 4.05 2.19
N GLU A 52 -12.57 4.44 2.17
CA GLU A 52 -13.67 3.61 2.68
C GLU A 52 -13.84 2.32 1.87
N GLY A 53 -13.75 2.40 0.55
CA GLY A 53 -13.78 1.25 -0.34
C GLY A 53 -12.61 0.29 -0.08
N PHE A 54 -11.42 0.82 0.16
CA PHE A 54 -10.24 0.03 0.52
C PHE A 54 -10.41 -0.68 1.88
N LEU A 55 -10.85 0.05 2.91
CA LEU A 55 -11.09 -0.51 4.25
C LEU A 55 -12.16 -1.61 4.23
N ASN A 56 -13.25 -1.40 3.48
CA ASN A 56 -14.29 -2.41 3.31
C ASN A 56 -13.80 -3.64 2.53
N GLY A 57 -12.85 -3.48 1.61
CA GLY A 57 -12.18 -4.58 0.93
C GLY A 57 -11.30 -5.40 1.87
N ILE A 58 -10.41 -4.72 2.62
CA ILE A 58 -9.48 -5.36 3.56
C ILE A 58 -10.23 -6.14 4.65
N ARG A 59 -11.34 -5.62 5.18
CA ARG A 59 -12.14 -6.27 6.24
C ARG A 59 -12.62 -7.68 5.91
N LYS A 60 -12.65 -8.08 4.64
CA LYS A 60 -13.03 -9.44 4.23
C LYS A 60 -11.93 -10.48 4.49
N HIS A 61 -10.71 -10.02 4.77
CA HIS A 61 -9.51 -10.85 4.97
C HIS A 61 -8.98 -10.81 6.41
N ILE A 62 -9.68 -10.13 7.32
CA ILE A 62 -9.36 -9.99 8.75
C ILE A 62 -10.43 -10.69 9.58
#